data_AF-A0A2V7S5C6-F1
#
_entry.id   AF-A0A2V7S5C6-F1
#
_cell.length_a   1.000
_cell.length_b   1.000
_cell.length_c   1.000
_cell.angle_alpha   90.00
_cell.angle_beta   90.00
_cell.angle_gamma   90.00
#
_symmetry.space_group_name_H-M   'P 1'
#
loop_
_entity.id
_entity.type
_entity.pdbx_description
1 polymer ?
#
loop_
_entity_poly.entity_id
_entity_poly.type
_entity_poly.pdbx_seq_one_letter_code
_entity_poly.pdbx_strand_id
1 'polypeptide(L)'
;MTHPARPPHVALADHFADPGTSRHPLRIRLTSGEEFDCSAPSFDIDQLVLVVTASDGAVREIRPTDIQVLYERRPRWPAYAGLSVTTVVLGAVTSAVIVPQLSPLTAAVGAFLGALGGALAAAALPWFLPSLSPFAYQRLLERLGPLAYWRTVFRKADA
;
A
#
# COMPACT_ATOMS: atom_id res chain seq x y z
N MET A 1 22.67 -5.45 28.12
CA MET A 1 21.36 -6.11 28.29
C MET A 1 20.77 -6.29 26.90
N THR A 2 20.90 -7.48 26.33
CA THR A 2 20.25 -7.83 25.06
C THR A 2 18.76 -8.00 25.35
N HIS A 3 17.92 -7.13 24.79
CA HIS A 3 16.48 -7.36 24.81
C HIS A 3 16.21 -8.76 24.23
N PRO A 4 15.37 -9.60 24.86
CA PRO A 4 14.96 -10.86 24.24
C PRO A 4 14.35 -10.53 22.88
N ALA A 5 14.81 -11.22 21.84
CA ALA A 5 14.29 -11.05 20.49
C ALA A 5 12.77 -11.26 20.54
N ARG A 6 12.01 -10.23 20.12
CA ARG A 6 10.55 -10.28 20.14
C ARG A 6 10.08 -11.48 19.31
N PRO A 7 9.10 -12.27 19.77
CA PRO A 7 8.64 -13.43 19.01
C PRO A 7 8.14 -13.01 17.62
N PRO A 8 8.37 -13.83 16.57
CA PRO A 8 8.05 -13.47 15.19
C PRO A 8 6.54 -13.20 15.00
N HIS A 9 5.67 -13.94 15.68
CA HIS A 9 4.22 -13.72 15.64
C HIS A 9 3.82 -12.39 16.27
N VAL A 10 4.50 -11.91 17.32
CA VAL A 10 4.22 -10.59 17.93
C VAL A 10 4.67 -9.47 17.00
N ALA A 11 5.84 -9.60 16.38
CA ALA A 11 6.34 -8.60 15.43
C ALA A 11 5.44 -8.49 14.18
N LEU A 12 4.92 -9.61 13.69
CA LEU A 12 3.96 -9.62 12.58
C LEU A 12 2.60 -9.07 13.03
N ALA A 13 2.07 -9.51 14.17
CA ALA A 13 0.80 -8.99 14.69
C ALA A 13 0.82 -7.46 14.87
N ASP A 14 1.87 -6.91 15.47
CA ASP A 14 2.05 -5.46 15.61
C ASP A 14 2.14 -4.77 14.24
N HIS A 15 2.83 -5.38 13.28
CA HIS A 15 2.93 -4.83 11.93
C HIS A 15 1.57 -4.82 11.23
N PHE A 16 0.78 -5.88 11.33
CA PHE A 16 -0.54 -5.98 10.67
C PHE A 16 -1.67 -5.29 11.46
N ALA A 17 -1.45 -4.94 12.72
CA ALA A 17 -2.35 -4.10 13.51
C ALA A 17 -2.42 -2.66 13.00
N ASP A 18 -1.37 -2.18 12.31
CA ASP A 18 -1.42 -0.90 11.61
C ASP A 18 -2.24 -1.04 10.30
N PRO A 19 -3.37 -0.31 10.15
CA PRO A 19 -4.18 -0.38 8.94
C PRO A 19 -3.44 0.14 7.69
N GLY A 20 -2.34 0.90 7.85
CA GLY A 20 -1.52 1.44 6.76
C GLY A 20 -0.38 0.53 6.25
N THR A 21 -0.18 -0.63 6.87
CA THR A 21 0.90 -1.60 6.54
C THR A 21 0.33 -2.93 6.05
N SER A 22 -0.83 -3.34 6.57
CA SER A 22 -1.49 -4.61 6.26
C SER A 22 -2.00 -4.77 4.81
N ARG A 23 -1.76 -3.80 3.93
CA ARG A 23 -2.49 -3.71 2.64
C ARG A 23 -1.57 -3.60 1.43
N HIS A 24 -0.26 -3.55 1.65
CA HIS A 24 0.71 -3.46 0.57
C HIS A 24 1.09 -4.85 0.03
N PRO A 25 1.45 -4.96 -1.27
CA PRO A 25 1.99 -6.21 -1.81
C PRO A 25 3.24 -6.63 -1.05
N LEU A 26 3.35 -7.91 -0.74
CA LEU A 26 4.46 -8.48 0.00
C LEU A 26 5.27 -9.43 -0.88
N ARG A 27 6.54 -9.57 -0.54
CA ARG A 27 7.39 -10.66 -1.00
C ARG A 27 7.88 -11.41 0.21
N ILE A 28 7.63 -12.70 0.23
CA ILE A 28 7.93 -13.57 1.36
C ILE A 28 9.01 -14.52 0.94
N ARG A 29 10.08 -14.59 1.74
CA ARG A 29 11.08 -15.64 1.66
C ARG A 29 10.92 -16.57 2.85
N LEU A 30 10.64 -17.83 2.57
CA LEU A 30 10.49 -18.88 3.57
C LEU A 30 11.86 -19.44 3.99
N THR A 31 11.89 -20.09 5.15
CA THR A 31 13.05 -20.84 5.67
C THR A 31 13.42 -22.02 4.77
N SER A 32 12.47 -22.54 3.98
CA SER A 32 12.71 -23.53 2.93
C SER A 32 13.55 -23.00 1.76
N GLY A 33 13.72 -21.67 1.67
CA GLY A 33 14.35 -20.99 0.54
C GLY A 33 13.38 -20.60 -0.58
N GLU A 34 12.11 -20.99 -0.50
CA GLU A 34 11.07 -20.53 -1.43
C GLU A 34 10.84 -19.02 -1.28
N GLU A 35 10.77 -18.31 -2.40
CA GLU A 35 10.50 -16.88 -2.44
C GLU A 35 9.37 -16.60 -3.44
N PHE A 36 8.34 -15.88 -3.00
CA PHE A 36 7.19 -15.56 -3.85
C PHE A 36 6.57 -14.21 -3.51
N ASP A 37 5.96 -13.61 -4.52
CA ASP A 37 5.20 -12.36 -4.42
C ASP A 37 3.74 -12.68 -4.08
N CYS A 38 3.17 -11.92 -3.16
CA CYS A 38 1.81 -12.10 -2.67
C CYS A 38 1.12 -10.77 -2.35
N SER A 39 -0.19 -10.83 -2.22
CA SER A 39 -1.08 -9.69 -2.06
C SER A 39 -2.15 -9.96 -1.00
N ALA A 40 -2.84 -8.90 -0.59
CA ALA A 40 -3.89 -8.95 0.44
C ALA A 40 -3.48 -9.71 1.72
N PRO A 41 -2.34 -9.34 2.35
CA PRO A 41 -1.89 -10.04 3.54
C PRO A 41 -2.81 -9.75 4.73
N SER A 42 -3.16 -10.78 5.48
CA SER A 42 -3.91 -10.64 6.73
C SER A 42 -3.33 -11.59 7.76
N PHE A 43 -3.17 -11.11 8.99
CA PHE A 43 -2.67 -11.92 10.09
C PHE A 43 -3.86 -12.43 10.90
N ASP A 44 -4.05 -13.75 10.91
CA ASP A 44 -5.01 -14.41 11.78
C ASP A 44 -4.36 -14.58 13.16
N ILE A 45 -4.86 -13.83 14.14
CA ILE A 45 -4.35 -13.84 15.51
C ILE A 45 -4.74 -15.13 16.24
N ASP A 46 -5.91 -15.71 15.90
CA ASP A 46 -6.42 -16.91 16.55
C ASP A 46 -5.60 -18.13 16.13
N GLN A 47 -5.25 -18.20 14.85
CA GLN A 47 -4.45 -19.30 14.29
C GLN A 47 -2.94 -19.01 14.26
N LEU A 48 -2.53 -17.77 14.56
CA LEU A 48 -1.15 -17.27 14.48
C LEU A 48 -0.52 -17.53 13.10
N VAL A 49 -1.28 -17.32 12.02
CA VAL A 49 -0.83 -17.50 10.63
C VAL A 49 -0.97 -16.22 9.83
N LEU A 50 -0.05 -16.03 8.89
CA LEU A 50 -0.16 -15.01 7.86
C LEU A 50 -0.88 -15.61 6.65
N VAL A 51 -2.09 -15.13 6.40
CA VAL A 51 -2.88 -15.48 5.22
C VAL A 51 -2.52 -14.51 4.10
N VAL A 52 -2.11 -15.04 2.95
CA VAL A 52 -1.77 -14.23 1.77
C VAL A 52 -2.38 -14.83 0.52
N THR A 53 -2.60 -13.98 -0.49
CA THR A 53 -3.01 -14.43 -1.82
C THR A 53 -1.79 -14.40 -2.74
N ALA A 54 -1.34 -15.57 -3.20
CA ALA A 54 -0.25 -15.71 -4.14
C ALA A 54 -0.62 -15.19 -5.54
N SER A 55 0.38 -15.04 -6.42
CA SER A 55 0.21 -14.48 -7.77
C SER A 55 -0.69 -15.33 -8.69
N ASP A 56 -0.81 -16.62 -8.41
CA ASP A 56 -1.73 -17.57 -9.07
C ASP A 56 -3.17 -17.45 -8.56
N GLY A 57 -3.43 -16.57 -7.58
CA GLY A 57 -4.73 -16.41 -6.93
C GLY A 57 -5.00 -17.41 -5.81
N ALA A 58 -4.06 -18.32 -5.51
CA ALA A 58 -4.20 -19.25 -4.40
C ALA A 58 -4.03 -18.53 -3.05
N VAL A 59 -4.95 -18.78 -2.12
CA VAL A 59 -4.80 -18.35 -0.74
C VAL A 59 -3.87 -19.33 -0.03
N ARG A 60 -2.83 -18.82 0.63
CA ARG A 60 -1.85 -19.59 1.38
C ARG A 60 -1.79 -19.09 2.82
N GLU A 61 -1.76 -20.04 3.75
CA GLU A 61 -1.54 -19.78 5.17
C GLU A 61 -0.08 -20.11 5.51
N ILE A 62 0.62 -19.13 6.08
CA ILE A 62 2.06 -19.22 6.34
C ILE A 62 2.31 -19.00 7.82
N ARG A 63 3.03 -19.92 8.46
CA ARG A 63 3.39 -19.75 9.86
C ARG A 63 4.51 -18.73 10.01
N PRO A 64 4.45 -17.82 11.01
CA PRO A 64 5.51 -16.89 11.35
C PRO A 64 6.90 -17.51 11.54
N THR A 65 6.94 -18.77 11.99
CA THR A 65 8.18 -19.53 12.18
C THR A 65 8.90 -19.82 10.87
N ASP A 66 8.14 -19.95 9.79
CA ASP A 66 8.60 -20.38 8.48
C ASP A 66 9.01 -19.18 7.62
N ILE A 67 8.70 -17.96 8.06
CA ILE A 67 9.09 -16.72 7.39
C ILE A 67 10.54 -16.39 7.78
N GLN A 68 11.42 -16.38 6.79
CA GLN A 68 12.81 -15.92 6.95
C GLN A 68 12.88 -14.39 6.82
N VAL A 69 12.30 -13.85 5.74
CA VAL A 69 12.28 -12.41 5.46
C VAL A 69 10.95 -12.02 4.84
N LEU A 70 10.42 -10.87 5.26
CA LEU A 70 9.24 -10.23 4.71
C LEU A 70 9.65 -8.87 4.10
N TYR A 71 9.38 -8.71 2.81
CA TYR A 71 9.51 -7.43 2.13
C TYR A 71 8.15 -6.87 1.78
N GLU A 72 8.01 -5.57 1.85
CA GLU A 72 6.81 -4.83 1.51
C GLU A 72 7.10 -3.87 0.36
N ARG A 73 6.23 -3.84 -0.64
CA ARG A 73 6.38 -2.95 -1.79
C ARG A 73 5.79 -1.59 -1.49
N ARG A 74 6.64 -0.57 -1.45
CA ARG A 74 6.24 0.82 -1.18
C ARG A 74 6.52 1.71 -2.41
N PRO A 75 5.64 2.69 -2.71
CA PRO A 75 5.97 3.73 -3.67
C PRO A 75 7.04 4.65 -3.08
N ARG A 76 7.95 5.13 -3.93
CA ARG A 76 8.86 6.21 -3.57
C ARG A 76 8.11 7.54 -3.56
N TRP A 77 8.65 8.50 -2.83
CA TRP A 77 8.10 9.86 -2.75
C TRP A 77 7.77 10.51 -4.12
N PRO A 78 8.59 10.34 -5.18
CA PRO A 78 8.26 10.89 -6.49
C PRO A 78 7.00 10.29 -7.13
N ALA A 79 6.68 9.02 -6.85
CA ALA A 79 5.42 8.41 -7.32
C ALA A 79 4.21 9.05 -6.65
N TYR A 80 4.30 9.34 -5.36
CA TYR A 80 3.27 10.06 -4.61
C TYR A 80 3.13 11.51 -5.08
N ALA A 81 4.25 12.19 -5.35
CA ALA A 81 4.24 13.53 -5.92
C ALA A 81 3.57 13.56 -7.31
N GLY A 82 3.88 12.59 -8.18
CA GLY A 82 3.24 12.47 -9.49
C GLY A 82 1.74 12.23 -9.41
N LEU A 83 1.30 11.28 -8.57
CA LEU A 83 -0.12 10.98 -8.36
C LEU A 83 -0.90 12.15 -7.75
N SER A 84 -0.28 12.89 -6.82
CA SER A 84 -0.94 14.05 -6.21
C SER A 84 -1.11 15.19 -7.21
N VAL A 85 -0.07 15.51 -7.98
CA VAL A 85 -0.15 16.55 -9.03
C VAL A 85 -1.21 16.20 -10.06
N THR A 86 -1.26 14.96 -10.55
CA THR A 86 -2.29 14.56 -11.53
C THR A 86 -3.70 14.66 -10.96
N THR A 87 -3.90 14.27 -9.69
CA THR A 87 -5.21 14.37 -9.02
C THR A 87 -5.65 15.82 -8.85
N VAL A 88 -4.74 16.72 -8.45
CA VAL A 88 -5.03 18.17 -8.33
C VAL A 88 -5.37 18.77 -9.69
N VAL A 89 -4.58 18.48 -10.72
CA VAL A 89 -4.80 18.99 -12.08
C VAL A 89 -6.13 18.49 -12.64
N LEU A 90 -6.44 17.20 -12.45
CA LEU A 90 -7.71 16.65 -12.91
C LEU A 90 -8.90 17.30 -12.21
N GLY A 91 -8.81 17.51 -10.89
CA GLY A 91 -9.83 18.20 -10.11
C GLY A 91 -10.05 19.65 -10.56
N ALA A 92 -8.95 20.38 -10.82
CA ALA A 92 -8.99 21.73 -11.33
C ALA A 92 -9.63 21.80 -12.73
N VAL A 93 -9.21 20.94 -13.66
CA VAL A 93 -9.74 20.90 -15.03
C VAL A 93 -11.22 20.54 -15.05
N THR A 94 -11.63 19.50 -14.32
CA THR A 94 -13.03 19.07 -14.26
C THR A 94 -13.92 20.17 -13.66
N SER A 95 -13.50 20.78 -12.56
CA SER A 95 -14.30 21.83 -11.91
C SER A 95 -14.32 23.13 -12.71
N ALA A 96 -13.25 23.47 -13.43
CA ALA A 96 -13.23 24.62 -14.33
C ALA A 96 -14.27 24.52 -15.46
N VAL A 97 -14.59 23.29 -15.90
CA VAL A 97 -15.59 23.02 -16.94
C VAL A 97 -17.00 22.95 -16.35
N ILE A 98 -17.17 22.27 -15.21
CA ILE A 98 -18.49 21.97 -14.63
C ILE A 98 -19.08 23.17 -13.88
N VAL A 99 -18.28 23.89 -13.10
CA VAL A 99 -18.75 24.95 -12.19
C VAL A 99 -19.46 26.10 -12.94
N PRO A 100 -18.96 26.60 -14.08
CA PRO A 100 -19.65 27.63 -14.86
C PRO A 100 -20.96 27.18 -15.50
N GLN A 101 -21.16 25.86 -15.66
CA GLN A 101 -22.40 25.30 -16.22
C GLN A 101 -23.49 25.15 -15.17
N LEU A 102 -23.12 24.98 -13.90
CA LEU A 102 -24.04 24.72 -12.78
C LEU A 102 -24.24 25.93 -11.87
N SER A 103 -23.38 26.93 -11.95
CA SER A 103 -23.38 28.08 -11.04
C SER A 103 -22.89 29.34 -11.77
N PRO A 104 -23.21 30.55 -11.27
CA PRO A 104 -22.74 31.81 -11.86
C PRO A 104 -21.23 32.08 -11.62
N LEU A 105 -20.48 31.10 -11.11
CA LEU A 105 -19.06 31.25 -10.81
C LEU A 105 -18.21 31.09 -12.07
N THR A 106 -17.09 31.81 -12.12
CA THR A 106 -16.17 31.77 -13.25
C THR A 106 -15.36 30.48 -13.28
N ALA A 107 -14.83 30.11 -14.45
CA ALA A 107 -13.97 28.95 -14.64
C ALA A 107 -12.72 28.99 -13.73
N ALA A 108 -12.20 30.19 -13.43
CA ALA A 108 -11.07 30.37 -12.52
C ALA A 108 -11.43 29.98 -11.07
N VAL A 109 -12.62 30.35 -10.59
CA VAL A 109 -13.11 29.95 -9.27
C VAL A 109 -13.38 28.44 -9.24
N GLY A 110 -13.96 27.89 -10.31
CA GLY A 110 -14.14 26.45 -10.46
C GLY A 110 -12.82 25.69 -10.43
N ALA A 111 -11.80 26.14 -11.16
CA ALA A 111 -10.47 25.54 -11.16
C ALA A 111 -9.82 25.55 -9.78
N PHE A 112 -9.94 26.66 -9.04
CA PHE A 112 -9.40 26.79 -7.70
C PHE A 112 -10.08 25.83 -6.70
N LEU A 113 -11.41 25.77 -6.71
CA LEU A 113 -12.18 24.84 -5.86
C LEU A 113 -11.86 23.38 -6.22
N GLY A 114 -11.74 23.09 -7.52
CA GLY A 114 -11.35 21.78 -8.02
C GLY A 114 -9.93 21.38 -7.64
N ALA A 115 -8.98 22.31 -7.67
CA ALA A 115 -7.61 22.08 -7.21
C ALA A 115 -7.57 21.78 -5.70
N LEU A 116 -8.34 22.52 -4.89
CA LEU A 116 -8.49 22.27 -3.45
C LEU A 116 -9.10 20.90 -3.17
N GLY A 117 -10.19 20.53 -3.86
CA GLY A 117 -10.80 19.22 -3.75
C GLY A 117 -9.85 18.10 -4.20
N GLY A 118 -9.13 18.31 -5.30
CA GLY A 118 -8.11 17.41 -5.81
C GLY A 118 -6.92 17.26 -4.85
N ALA A 119 -6.54 18.31 -4.13
CA ALA A 119 -5.46 18.27 -3.13
C ALA A 119 -5.87 17.47 -1.87
N LEU A 120 -7.10 17.66 -1.41
CA LEU A 120 -7.67 16.84 -0.34
C LEU A 120 -7.76 15.37 -0.75
N ALA A 121 -8.24 15.10 -1.97
CA ALA A 121 -8.30 13.74 -2.52
C ALA A 121 -6.89 13.13 -2.66
N ALA A 122 -5.91 13.90 -3.12
CA ALA A 122 -4.52 13.48 -3.24
C ALA A 122 -3.88 13.13 -1.89
N ALA A 123 -4.22 13.85 -0.82
CA ALA A 123 -3.75 13.56 0.53
C ALA A 123 -4.37 12.26 1.10
N ALA A 124 -5.62 11.97 0.73
CA ALA A 124 -6.33 10.78 1.16
C ALA A 124 -6.01 9.54 0.31
N LEU A 125 -5.73 9.71 -0.99
CA LEU A 125 -5.52 8.63 -1.96
C LEU A 125 -4.53 7.55 -1.50
N PRO A 126 -3.35 7.88 -0.92
CA PRO A 126 -2.38 6.90 -0.44
C PRO A 126 -2.94 5.92 0.60
N TRP A 127 -3.86 6.38 1.44
CA TRP A 127 -4.47 5.59 2.51
C TRP A 127 -5.58 4.66 1.98
N PHE A 128 -6.32 5.12 0.96
CA PHE A 128 -7.47 4.38 0.42
C PHE A 128 -7.13 3.48 -0.77
N LEU A 129 -6.13 3.82 -1.58
CA LEU A 129 -5.73 3.06 -2.78
C LEU A 129 -5.49 1.57 -2.51
N PRO A 130 -4.73 1.18 -1.46
CA PRO A 130 -4.54 -0.22 -1.12
C PRO A 130 -5.84 -0.92 -0.71
N SER A 131 -6.79 -0.17 -0.16
CA SER A 131 -8.05 -0.68 0.41
C SER A 131 -9.15 -0.85 -0.64
N LEU A 132 -9.21 0.04 -1.64
CA LEU A 132 -10.23 0.01 -2.68
C LEU A 132 -10.00 -1.15 -3.66
N SER A 133 -8.74 -1.44 -3.98
CA SER A 133 -8.40 -2.53 -4.90
C SER A 133 -6.93 -2.95 -4.74
N PRO A 134 -6.63 -3.95 -3.90
CA PRO A 134 -5.27 -4.45 -3.69
C PRO A 134 -4.58 -4.84 -5.01
N PHE A 135 -5.34 -5.47 -5.92
CA PHE A 135 -4.86 -5.86 -7.25
C PHE A 135 -4.54 -4.67 -8.16
N ALA A 136 -5.38 -3.62 -8.19
CA ALA A 136 -5.10 -2.46 -9.02
C ALA A 136 -3.92 -1.66 -8.46
N TYR A 137 -3.81 -1.60 -7.12
CA TYR A 137 -2.68 -0.99 -6.45
C TYR A 137 -1.37 -1.73 -6.73
N GLN A 138 -1.37 -3.07 -6.74
CA GLN A 138 -0.23 -3.86 -7.15
C GLN A 138 0.16 -3.59 -8.61
N ARG A 139 -0.80 -3.61 -9.54
CA ARG A 139 -0.54 -3.26 -10.95
C ARG A 139 0.01 -1.85 -11.12
N LEU A 140 -0.47 -0.90 -10.31
CA LEU A 140 0.04 0.46 -10.29
C LEU A 140 1.49 0.51 -9.80
N LEU A 141 1.82 -0.21 -8.74
CA LEU A 141 3.19 -0.36 -8.23
C LEU A 141 4.14 -1.08 -9.21
N GLU A 142 3.62 -2.04 -9.99
CA GLU A 142 4.36 -2.69 -11.06
C GLU A 142 4.65 -1.71 -12.20
N ARG A 143 3.64 -0.94 -12.64
CA ARG A 143 3.80 0.11 -13.67
C ARG A 143 4.72 1.24 -13.25
N LEU A 144 4.79 1.55 -11.96
CA LEU A 144 5.71 2.57 -11.42
C LEU A 144 7.18 2.15 -11.54
N GLY A 145 7.48 0.86 -11.74
CA GLY A 145 8.83 0.35 -12.01
C GLY A 145 9.89 0.89 -11.02
N PRO A 146 10.85 1.73 -11.47
CA PRO A 146 11.92 2.28 -10.63
C PRO A 146 11.44 3.25 -9.53
N LEU A 147 10.17 3.66 -9.58
CA LEU A 147 9.54 4.53 -8.59
C LEU A 147 8.89 3.74 -7.45
N ALA A 148 8.97 2.41 -7.45
CA ALA A 148 8.60 1.55 -6.32
C ALA A 148 9.85 0.81 -5.80
N TYR A 149 9.86 0.47 -4.51
CA TYR A 149 10.96 -0.27 -3.90
C TYR A 149 10.45 -1.30 -2.89
N TRP A 150 11.26 -2.33 -2.66
CA TRP A 150 11.05 -3.32 -1.61
C TRP A 150 11.69 -2.84 -0.32
N ARG A 151 10.88 -2.71 0.72
CA ARG A 151 11.32 -2.39 2.08
C ARG A 151 11.29 -3.66 2.91
N THR A 152 12.40 -3.99 3.57
CA THR A 152 12.40 -5.08 4.56
C THR A 152 11.57 -4.66 5.77
N VAL A 153 10.53 -5.42 6.08
CA VAL A 153 9.64 -5.19 7.21
C VAL A 153 10.01 -6.10 8.37
N PHE A 154 10.21 -7.37 8.06
CA PHE A 154 10.56 -8.38 9.03
C PHE A 154 11.75 -9.16 8.50
N ARG A 155 12.75 -9.36 9.35
CA ARG A 155 13.85 -10.28 9.11
C ARG A 155 14.01 -11.09 10.37
N LYS A 156 13.91 -12.41 10.23
CA LYS A 156 14.28 -13.32 11.31
C LYS A 156 15.77 -13.08 11.55
N ALA A 157 16.11 -12.52 12.72
CA ALA A 157 17.50 -12.44 13.13
C ALA A 157 18.03 -13.87 13.16
N ASP A 158 19.18 -14.09 12.53
CA ASP A 158 19.83 -15.41 12.51
C ASP A 158 19.94 -15.88 13.97
N ALA A 159 19.33 -17.04 14.26
CA ALA A 159 19.35 -17.66 15.57
C ALA A 159 20.78 -18.11 15.93
#